data_AF-A0A947HLF7-F1
#
_entry.id   AF-A0A947HLF7-F1
#
_cell.length_a   1.000
_cell.length_b   1.000
_cell.length_c   1.000
_cell.angle_alpha   90.00
_cell.angle_beta   90.00
_cell.angle_gamma   90.00
#
_symmetry.space_group_name_H-M   'P 1'
#
loop_
_entity.id
_entity.type
_entity.pdbx_description
1 polymer ?
#
loop_
_entity_poly.entity_id
_entity_poly.type
_entity_poly.pdbx_seq_one_letter_code
_entity_poly.pdbx_strand_id
1 'polypeptide(L)'
;MSGPTSSSSPSTARRWLTRWIAPVVRLRRLQLLGGVTLLWAAVLLAIPQFNLLNYYFSFAVALWVPLASALVAARIAAESEAISEPFVHASLSALGLLVIPLLVVSAGAPWISNCDIPGGLRHYALGPLIGAVFGTGLGLFAGSFVSRRLATAAVVVVFVGLLLSNLWHFYAEPPISAFNHFAGYWTGSVYDDTITVTPVWARFRLFTMLLGFALVGGAACIRVFPGALGWALSGVGPVATVIAFTSHGPFDLRREDIAAALGGTLETEHFILHFPKGGPVARRIEALAADHELRWAQLRDELDLAPTQKIRSFIYESETQKQELIGAGATYIAKPWSWEIHLNNLEVGAGVLKHELAHVFGAELATGLLKVPTSFVFFPKMAFVEGFAVALEGSRSRLTPHQWSAAMRAQGIAPPLSTILRAEGFLGTHSGKAYTLAGSFLRFLLETRGLDRFRALYDRGDLEGTYGEDQDALIAEWERFVDDREKVPLTAEDEA
;
A
#
# COMPACT_ATOMS: atom_id res chain seq x y z
N MET A 1 27.03 -5.45 -74.39
CA MET A 1 27.06 -6.49 -73.32
C MET A 1 26.72 -5.81 -72.01
N SER A 2 25.47 -5.94 -71.58
CA SER A 2 24.97 -5.50 -70.28
C SER A 2 25.26 -6.58 -69.24
N GLY A 3 26.07 -6.25 -68.23
CA GLY A 3 26.37 -7.14 -67.10
C GLY A 3 25.14 -7.38 -66.22
N PRO A 4 25.05 -8.53 -65.55
CA PRO A 4 23.88 -8.87 -64.75
C PRO A 4 23.89 -8.07 -63.44
N THR A 5 22.83 -7.30 -63.22
CA THR A 5 22.53 -6.67 -61.93
C THR A 5 22.20 -7.74 -60.90
N SER A 6 23.06 -7.92 -59.90
CA SER A 6 22.82 -8.77 -58.75
C SER A 6 21.75 -8.14 -57.85
N SER A 7 20.50 -8.60 -57.98
CA SER A 7 19.46 -8.30 -57.01
C SER A 7 19.75 -9.07 -55.71
N SER A 8 20.36 -8.40 -54.73
CA SER A 8 20.55 -8.96 -53.40
C SER A 8 19.19 -9.16 -52.71
N SER A 9 18.78 -10.41 -52.59
CA SER A 9 17.63 -10.80 -51.75
C SER A 9 17.83 -10.22 -50.34
N PRO A 10 16.87 -9.47 -49.78
CA PRO A 10 17.00 -8.95 -48.41
C PRO A 10 17.18 -10.12 -47.45
N SER A 11 18.17 -10.00 -46.56
CA SER A 11 18.48 -10.99 -45.53
C SER A 11 17.22 -11.39 -44.75
N THR A 12 17.16 -12.64 -44.31
CA THR A 12 16.05 -13.19 -43.51
C THR A 12 15.70 -12.31 -42.31
N ALA A 13 16.71 -11.71 -41.66
CA ALA A 13 16.53 -10.72 -40.60
C ALA A 13 15.78 -9.47 -41.06
N ARG A 14 16.11 -8.91 -42.23
CA ARG A 14 15.43 -7.71 -42.77
C ARG A 14 13.97 -7.99 -43.11
N ARG A 15 13.66 -9.18 -43.64
CA ARG A 15 12.26 -9.60 -43.90
C ARG A 15 11.47 -9.77 -42.59
N TRP A 16 12.10 -10.36 -41.57
CA TRP A 16 11.49 -10.53 -40.26
C TRP A 16 11.19 -9.19 -39.57
N LEU A 17 12.17 -8.27 -39.54
CA LEU A 17 12.00 -6.91 -39.00
C LEU A 17 10.87 -6.14 -39.70
N THR A 18 10.83 -6.20 -41.03
CA THR A 18 9.83 -5.48 -41.83
C THR A 18 8.43 -6.05 -41.64
N ARG A 19 8.31 -7.38 -41.48
CA ARG A 19 7.02 -8.07 -41.31
C ARG A 19 6.41 -7.87 -39.92
N TRP A 20 7.23 -7.90 -38.86
CA TRP A 20 6.70 -7.99 -37.49
C TRP A 20 6.93 -6.74 -36.62
N ILE A 21 7.99 -5.95 -36.88
CA ILE A 21 8.32 -4.79 -36.04
C ILE A 21 7.82 -3.47 -36.65
N ALA A 22 7.97 -3.29 -37.97
CA ALA A 22 7.55 -2.06 -38.63
C ALA A 22 6.05 -1.73 -38.44
N PRO A 23 5.10 -2.69 -38.47
CA PRO A 23 3.69 -2.41 -38.19
C PRO A 23 3.45 -1.96 -36.75
N VAL A 24 4.12 -2.61 -35.79
CA VAL A 24 3.99 -2.33 -34.35
C VAL A 24 4.42 -0.90 -34.04
N VAL A 25 5.59 -0.49 -34.51
CA VAL A 25 6.14 0.86 -34.27
C VAL A 25 5.28 1.97 -34.90
N ARG A 26 4.50 1.66 -35.94
CA ARG A 26 3.61 2.61 -36.63
C ARG A 26 2.23 2.74 -35.98
N LEU A 27 1.91 1.93 -34.97
CA LEU A 27 0.65 2.06 -34.22
C LEU A 27 0.66 3.37 -33.42
N ARG A 28 -0.10 4.38 -33.87
CA ARG A 28 -0.25 5.68 -33.19
C ARG A 28 -0.57 5.55 -31.69
N ARG A 29 -1.38 4.54 -31.31
CA ARG A 29 -1.68 4.29 -29.89
C ARG A 29 -0.51 3.70 -29.12
N LEU A 30 0.31 2.85 -29.73
CA LEU A 30 1.52 2.36 -29.07
C LEU A 30 2.50 3.50 -28.84
N GLN A 31 2.63 4.42 -29.81
CA GLN A 31 3.44 5.63 -29.64
C GLN A 31 2.93 6.51 -28.50
N LEU A 32 1.60 6.72 -28.41
CA LEU A 32 0.98 7.45 -27.31
C LEU A 32 1.24 6.77 -25.95
N LEU A 33 0.97 5.46 -25.84
CA LEU A 33 1.18 4.71 -24.60
C LEU A 33 2.66 4.61 -24.23
N GLY A 34 3.55 4.50 -25.21
CA GLY A 34 5.00 4.57 -25.03
C GLY A 34 5.44 5.95 -24.53
N GLY A 35 4.88 7.03 -25.06
CA GLY A 35 5.11 8.39 -24.58
C GLY A 35 4.62 8.59 -23.13
N VAL A 36 3.44 8.06 -22.79
CA VAL A 36 2.92 8.06 -21.40
C VAL A 36 3.83 7.24 -20.50
N THR A 37 4.31 6.07 -20.96
CA THR A 37 5.23 5.21 -20.20
C THR A 37 6.57 5.89 -19.95
N LEU A 38 7.10 6.59 -20.95
CA LEU A 38 8.31 7.40 -20.84
C LEU A 38 8.14 8.53 -19.82
N LEU A 39 7.03 9.28 -19.92
CA LEU A 39 6.70 10.34 -18.97
C LEU A 39 6.55 9.80 -17.55
N TRP A 40 5.84 8.68 -17.39
CA TRP A 40 5.66 8.02 -16.09
C TRP A 40 7.01 7.64 -15.48
N ALA A 41 7.88 6.96 -16.23
CA ALA A 41 9.20 6.60 -15.76
C ALA A 41 10.08 7.82 -15.43
N ALA A 42 9.96 8.91 -16.21
CA ALA A 42 10.68 10.15 -15.94
C ALA A 42 10.21 10.85 -14.65
N VAL A 43 8.90 10.82 -14.36
CA VAL A 43 8.35 11.31 -13.09
C VAL A 43 8.88 10.49 -11.92
N LEU A 44 8.94 9.16 -12.04
CA LEU A 44 9.48 8.29 -10.98
C LEU A 44 10.94 8.61 -10.64
N LEU A 45 11.75 9.02 -11.61
CA LEU A 45 13.13 9.47 -11.37
C LEU A 45 13.24 10.73 -10.49
N ALA A 46 12.21 11.55 -10.44
CA ALA A 46 12.19 12.77 -9.62
C ALA A 46 11.80 12.48 -8.16
N ILE A 47 11.29 11.28 -7.85
CA ILE A 47 10.77 10.94 -6.53
C ILE A 47 11.80 10.02 -5.83
N PRO A 48 12.34 10.40 -4.65
CA PRO A 48 13.17 9.52 -3.85
C PRO A 48 12.49 8.16 -3.60
N GLN A 49 13.26 7.08 -3.46
CA GLN A 49 12.79 5.67 -3.43
C GLN A 49 12.31 5.11 -4.78
N PHE A 50 11.68 5.91 -5.64
CA PHE A 50 11.23 5.46 -6.96
C PHE A 50 12.28 5.69 -8.06
N ASN A 51 13.30 6.48 -7.77
CA ASN A 51 14.38 6.82 -8.70
C ASN A 51 15.46 5.73 -8.85
N LEU A 52 15.32 4.61 -8.14
CA LEU A 52 16.20 3.45 -8.19
C LEU A 52 15.46 2.25 -8.77
N LEU A 53 16.13 1.39 -9.53
CA LEU A 53 15.58 0.10 -9.91
C LEU A 53 15.51 -0.80 -8.66
N ASN A 54 14.35 -0.80 -8.01
CA ASN A 54 14.04 -1.53 -6.79
C ASN A 54 12.57 -2.00 -6.80
N TYR A 55 12.04 -2.41 -5.64
CA TYR A 55 10.64 -2.76 -5.47
C TYR A 55 9.67 -1.62 -5.83
N TYR A 56 9.86 -0.43 -5.27
CA TYR A 56 8.94 0.70 -5.43
C TYR A 56 8.82 1.16 -6.89
N PHE A 57 9.96 1.29 -7.58
CA PHE A 57 9.97 1.56 -9.02
C PHE A 57 9.25 0.46 -9.82
N SER A 58 9.56 -0.81 -9.53
CA SER A 58 8.94 -1.94 -10.23
C SER A 58 7.43 -1.99 -10.00
N PHE A 59 6.96 -1.75 -8.77
CA PHE A 59 5.54 -1.70 -8.44
C PHE A 59 4.83 -0.54 -9.16
N ALA A 60 5.42 0.66 -9.17
CA ALA A 60 4.88 1.81 -9.88
C ALA A 60 4.78 1.57 -11.39
N VAL A 61 5.76 0.89 -12.00
CA VAL A 61 5.69 0.49 -13.41
C VAL A 61 4.60 -0.58 -13.64
N ALA A 62 4.43 -1.52 -12.70
CA ALA A 62 3.42 -2.58 -12.77
C ALA A 62 1.97 -2.08 -12.66
N LEU A 63 1.74 -0.91 -12.08
CA LEU A 63 0.42 -0.25 -12.10
C LEU A 63 0.01 0.19 -13.51
N TRP A 64 0.98 0.44 -14.40
CA TRP A 64 0.73 1.02 -15.72
C TRP A 64 1.00 0.06 -16.89
N VAL A 65 2.20 -0.50 -16.99
CA VAL A 65 2.64 -1.26 -18.18
C VAL A 65 1.78 -2.49 -18.48
N PRO A 66 1.37 -3.30 -17.48
CA PRO A 66 0.39 -4.37 -17.65
C PRO A 66 -0.94 -3.91 -18.27
N LEU A 67 -1.50 -2.80 -17.78
CA LEU A 67 -2.73 -2.21 -18.32
C LEU A 67 -2.53 -1.73 -19.76
N ALA A 68 -1.46 -0.98 -20.02
CA ALA A 68 -1.12 -0.50 -21.36
C ALA A 68 -0.95 -1.67 -22.35
N SER A 69 -0.31 -2.76 -21.93
CA SER A 69 -0.15 -3.98 -22.73
C SER A 69 -1.51 -4.63 -23.05
N ALA A 70 -2.42 -4.70 -22.07
CA ALA A 70 -3.77 -5.23 -22.26
C ALA A 70 -4.59 -4.39 -23.26
N LEU A 71 -4.51 -3.07 -23.17
CA LEU A 71 -5.22 -2.15 -24.07
C LEU A 71 -4.75 -2.26 -25.51
N VAL A 72 -3.44 -2.41 -25.74
CA VAL A 72 -2.88 -2.65 -27.07
C VAL A 72 -3.32 -4.01 -27.60
N ALA A 73 -3.17 -5.06 -26.81
CA ALA A 73 -3.53 -6.42 -27.16
C ALA A 73 -5.02 -6.57 -27.54
N ALA A 74 -5.92 -5.97 -26.74
CA ALA A 74 -7.36 -5.97 -27.00
C ALA A 74 -7.73 -5.39 -28.35
N ARG A 75 -7.06 -4.30 -28.74
CA ARG A 75 -7.34 -3.66 -30.03
C ARG A 75 -6.80 -4.47 -31.20
N ILE A 76 -5.56 -4.95 -31.11
CA ILE A 76 -4.95 -5.74 -32.19
C ILE A 76 -5.77 -7.01 -32.43
N ALA A 77 -6.18 -7.71 -31.38
CA ALA A 77 -7.00 -8.91 -31.49
C ALA A 77 -8.38 -8.64 -32.12
N ALA A 78 -9.05 -7.55 -31.72
CA ALA A 78 -10.37 -7.19 -32.24
C ALA A 78 -10.40 -6.79 -33.73
N GLU A 79 -9.23 -6.46 -34.30
CA GLU A 79 -9.09 -6.06 -35.72
C GLU A 79 -8.46 -7.18 -36.57
N SER A 80 -8.24 -8.37 -36.03
CA SER A 80 -7.56 -9.49 -36.71
C SER A 80 -8.42 -10.75 -36.77
N GLU A 81 -8.27 -11.56 -37.82
CA GLU A 81 -9.03 -12.81 -38.01
C GLU A 81 -8.40 -14.01 -37.31
N ALA A 82 -7.07 -14.14 -37.35
CA ALA A 82 -6.31 -15.19 -36.66
C ALA A 82 -5.64 -14.67 -35.39
N ILE A 83 -5.30 -15.55 -34.45
CA ILE A 83 -4.68 -15.17 -33.16
C ILE A 83 -3.14 -15.06 -33.21
N SER A 84 -2.50 -15.75 -34.16
CA SER A 84 -1.03 -15.88 -34.22
C SER A 84 -0.33 -14.54 -34.47
N GLU A 85 -0.82 -13.74 -35.41
CA GLU A 85 -0.30 -12.41 -35.71
C GLU A 85 -0.55 -11.40 -34.57
N PRO A 86 -1.77 -11.29 -34.01
CA PRO A 86 -2.03 -10.50 -32.82
C PRO A 86 -1.15 -10.85 -31.63
N PHE A 87 -0.91 -12.15 -31.39
CA PHE A 87 -0.08 -12.59 -30.30
C PHE A 87 1.34 -12.05 -30.42
N VAL A 88 1.97 -12.17 -31.60
CA VAL A 88 3.32 -11.64 -31.84
C VAL A 88 3.35 -10.12 -31.70
N HIS A 89 2.42 -9.41 -32.35
CA HIS A 89 2.41 -7.94 -32.31
C HIS A 89 2.12 -7.39 -30.92
N ALA A 90 1.20 -7.99 -30.16
CA ALA A 90 0.90 -7.62 -28.79
C ALA A 90 2.08 -7.90 -27.85
N SER A 91 2.74 -9.05 -28.01
CA SER A 91 3.93 -9.41 -27.22
C SER A 91 5.10 -8.46 -27.48
N LEU A 92 5.37 -8.11 -28.75
CA LEU A 92 6.40 -7.13 -29.11
C LEU A 92 6.06 -5.73 -28.57
N SER A 93 4.78 -5.35 -28.59
CA SER A 93 4.32 -4.09 -28.01
C SER A 93 4.54 -4.04 -26.49
N ALA A 94 4.17 -5.12 -25.78
CA ALA A 94 4.38 -5.24 -24.34
C ALA A 94 5.88 -5.20 -23.98
N LEU A 95 6.72 -5.88 -24.75
CA LEU A 95 8.18 -5.82 -24.59
C LEU A 95 8.71 -4.39 -24.77
N GLY A 96 8.25 -3.67 -25.80
CA GLY A 96 8.61 -2.27 -25.99
C GLY A 96 8.23 -1.39 -24.80
N LEU A 97 7.01 -1.56 -24.26
CA LEU A 97 6.54 -0.85 -23.08
C LEU A 97 7.33 -1.20 -21.80
N LEU A 98 7.81 -2.44 -21.66
CA LEU A 98 8.65 -2.87 -20.55
C LEU A 98 10.09 -2.36 -20.65
N VAL A 99 10.62 -2.17 -21.85
CA VAL A 99 12.00 -1.71 -22.04
C VAL A 99 12.12 -0.21 -21.75
N ILE A 100 11.08 0.59 -22.04
CA ILE A 100 11.10 2.05 -21.85
C ILE A 100 11.49 2.44 -20.40
N PRO A 101 10.80 1.97 -19.33
CA PRO A 101 11.18 2.32 -17.96
C PRO A 101 12.58 1.85 -17.57
N LEU A 102 13.02 0.68 -18.03
CA LEU A 102 14.36 0.17 -17.75
C LEU A 102 15.45 1.06 -18.35
N LEU A 103 15.24 1.54 -19.58
CA LEU A 103 16.16 2.48 -20.21
C LEU A 103 16.21 3.81 -19.46
N VAL A 104 15.06 4.31 -19.00
CA VAL A 104 14.97 5.57 -18.26
C VAL A 104 15.69 5.45 -16.90
N VAL A 105 15.40 4.41 -16.12
CA VAL A 105 16.06 4.25 -14.80
C VAL A 105 17.55 3.96 -14.94
N SER A 106 17.95 3.23 -15.97
CA SER A 106 19.36 2.96 -16.27
C SER A 106 20.09 4.21 -16.76
N ALA A 107 19.41 5.09 -17.51
CA ALA A 107 19.96 6.40 -17.88
C ALA A 107 20.22 7.26 -16.63
N GLY A 108 19.44 7.09 -15.55
CA GLY A 108 19.64 7.77 -14.26
C GLY A 108 20.88 7.31 -13.46
N ALA A 109 21.46 6.15 -13.79
CA ALA A 109 22.55 5.52 -13.03
C ALA A 109 23.81 6.39 -12.79
N PRO A 110 24.22 7.31 -13.70
CA PRO A 110 25.36 8.19 -13.45
C PRO A 110 25.14 9.18 -12.30
N TRP A 111 23.89 9.50 -11.97
CA TRP A 111 23.54 10.48 -10.94
C TRP A 111 23.09 9.84 -9.63
N ILE A 112 22.60 8.61 -9.68
CA ILE A 112 22.02 7.92 -8.53
C ILE A 112 22.60 6.50 -8.48
N SER A 113 23.45 6.22 -7.49
CA SER A 113 24.07 4.92 -7.30
C SER A 113 23.03 3.87 -6.89
N ASN A 114 22.81 2.87 -7.75
CA ASN A 114 21.98 1.71 -7.41
C ASN A 114 22.87 0.50 -7.08
N CYS A 115 22.87 0.11 -5.81
CA CYS A 115 23.74 -0.95 -5.29
C CYS A 115 23.15 -2.36 -5.45
N ASP A 116 21.84 -2.51 -5.69
CA ASP A 116 21.16 -3.81 -5.81
C ASP A 116 20.36 -3.95 -7.12
N ILE A 117 21.08 -3.88 -8.24
CA ILE A 117 20.52 -4.15 -9.57
C ILE A 117 19.88 -5.55 -9.67
N PRO A 118 20.49 -6.64 -9.16
CA PRO A 118 19.89 -7.97 -9.25
C PRO A 118 18.55 -8.07 -8.51
N GLY A 119 18.44 -7.51 -7.31
CA GLY A 119 17.18 -7.44 -6.58
C GLY A 119 16.14 -6.60 -7.31
N GLY A 120 16.53 -5.43 -7.82
CA GLY A 120 15.69 -4.59 -8.66
C GLY A 120 15.13 -5.29 -9.89
N LEU A 121 15.97 -6.01 -10.64
CA LEU A 121 15.55 -6.79 -11.80
C LEU A 121 14.61 -7.95 -11.43
N ARG A 122 14.81 -8.58 -10.27
CA ARG A 122 13.91 -9.62 -9.76
C ARG A 122 12.52 -9.05 -9.49
N HIS A 123 12.43 -7.88 -8.85
CA HIS A 123 11.17 -7.20 -8.63
C HIS A 123 10.53 -6.75 -9.96
N TYR A 124 11.33 -6.30 -10.92
CA TYR A 124 10.84 -5.93 -12.25
C TYR A 124 10.29 -7.13 -13.04
N ALA A 125 10.93 -8.29 -12.90
CA ALA A 125 10.46 -9.53 -13.49
C ALA A 125 9.13 -10.01 -12.84
N LEU A 126 9.04 -9.94 -11.52
CA LEU A 126 7.85 -10.41 -10.80
C LEU A 126 6.66 -9.44 -10.94
N GLY A 127 6.90 -8.14 -10.92
CA GLY A 127 5.84 -7.13 -11.07
C GLY A 127 5.53 -6.88 -12.55
N PRO A 128 6.17 -5.88 -13.19
CA PRO A 128 5.85 -5.44 -14.55
C PRO A 128 5.83 -6.54 -15.61
N LEU A 129 6.84 -7.41 -15.66
CA LEU A 129 6.96 -8.40 -16.73
C LEU A 129 5.84 -9.45 -16.68
N ILE A 130 5.63 -10.10 -15.52
CA ILE A 130 4.53 -11.07 -15.37
C ILE A 130 3.17 -10.39 -15.49
N GLY A 131 3.01 -9.18 -14.95
CA GLY A 131 1.79 -8.39 -15.14
C GLY A 131 1.52 -8.11 -16.63
N ALA A 132 2.55 -7.83 -17.43
CA ALA A 132 2.40 -7.61 -18.87
C ALA A 132 2.05 -8.90 -19.64
N VAL A 133 2.53 -10.07 -19.21
CA VAL A 133 2.08 -11.37 -19.76
C VAL A 133 0.58 -11.54 -19.50
N PHE A 134 0.13 -11.34 -18.26
CA PHE A 134 -1.29 -11.40 -17.90
C PHE A 134 -2.12 -10.38 -18.67
N GLY A 135 -1.69 -9.12 -18.69
CA GLY A 135 -2.37 -8.04 -19.40
C GLY A 135 -2.50 -8.33 -20.90
N THR A 136 -1.43 -8.78 -21.54
CA THR A 136 -1.44 -9.19 -22.95
C THR A 136 -2.44 -10.31 -23.19
N GLY A 137 -2.45 -11.36 -22.35
CA GLY A 137 -3.41 -12.46 -22.44
C GLY A 137 -4.85 -12.01 -22.27
N LEU A 138 -5.14 -11.18 -21.26
CA LEU A 138 -6.45 -10.60 -21.01
C LEU A 138 -6.94 -9.75 -22.19
N GLY A 139 -6.06 -8.92 -22.75
CA GLY A 139 -6.38 -8.12 -23.92
C GLY A 139 -6.71 -8.99 -25.14
N LEU A 140 -5.84 -9.94 -25.49
CA LEU A 140 -6.07 -10.87 -26.62
C LEU A 140 -7.38 -11.65 -26.45
N PHE A 141 -7.68 -12.08 -25.23
CA PHE A 141 -8.94 -12.75 -24.89
C PHE A 141 -10.14 -11.83 -25.10
N ALA A 142 -10.17 -10.66 -24.46
CA ALA A 142 -11.26 -9.70 -24.58
C ALA A 142 -11.50 -9.25 -26.04
N GLY A 143 -10.43 -8.97 -26.78
CA GLY A 143 -10.50 -8.59 -28.19
C GLY A 143 -10.97 -9.71 -29.12
N SER A 144 -11.03 -10.96 -28.66
CA SER A 144 -11.53 -12.08 -29.46
C SER A 144 -13.04 -12.28 -29.36
N PHE A 145 -13.72 -11.63 -28.43
CA PHE A 145 -15.17 -11.78 -28.23
C PHE A 145 -16.00 -10.60 -28.71
N VAL A 146 -15.44 -9.38 -28.61
CA VAL A 146 -16.22 -8.16 -28.73
C VAL A 146 -15.50 -7.13 -29.58
N SER A 147 -16.25 -6.13 -30.04
CA SER A 147 -15.68 -5.01 -30.79
C SER A 147 -14.56 -4.31 -30.00
N ARG A 148 -13.62 -3.67 -30.70
CA ARG A 148 -12.48 -2.96 -30.09
C ARG A 148 -12.84 -2.02 -28.94
N ARG A 149 -14.01 -1.35 -29.01
CA ARG A 149 -14.49 -0.41 -27.98
C ARG A 149 -14.92 -1.17 -26.72
N LEU A 150 -15.68 -2.24 -26.89
CA LEU A 150 -16.13 -3.09 -25.80
C LEU A 150 -14.96 -3.88 -25.18
N ALA A 151 -14.00 -4.34 -25.98
CA ALA A 151 -12.82 -5.03 -25.47
C ALA A 151 -11.96 -4.10 -24.60
N THR A 152 -11.78 -2.86 -25.05
CA THR A 152 -11.10 -1.82 -24.27
C THR A 152 -11.85 -1.54 -22.96
N ALA A 153 -13.17 -1.39 -23.01
CA ALA A 153 -13.99 -1.17 -21.82
C ALA A 153 -13.91 -2.36 -20.86
N ALA A 154 -13.96 -3.60 -21.36
CA ALA A 154 -13.84 -4.81 -20.55
C ALA A 154 -12.50 -4.88 -19.82
N VAL A 155 -11.38 -4.58 -20.49
CA VAL A 155 -10.05 -4.51 -19.86
C VAL A 155 -10.02 -3.47 -18.74
N VAL A 156 -10.56 -2.27 -18.97
CA VAL A 156 -10.62 -1.21 -17.95
C VAL A 156 -11.51 -1.63 -16.78
N VAL A 157 -12.66 -2.24 -17.04
CA VAL A 157 -13.57 -2.74 -15.99
C VAL A 157 -12.89 -3.82 -15.15
N VAL A 158 -12.17 -4.77 -15.76
CA VAL A 158 -11.41 -5.79 -15.02
C VAL A 158 -10.30 -5.15 -14.18
N PHE A 159 -9.55 -4.21 -14.74
CA PHE A 159 -8.49 -3.49 -14.02
C PHE A 159 -9.05 -2.74 -12.80
N VAL A 160 -10.07 -1.91 -13.01
CA VAL A 160 -10.73 -1.13 -11.95
C VAL A 160 -11.38 -2.05 -10.93
N GLY A 161 -12.04 -3.13 -11.37
CA GLY A 161 -12.67 -4.10 -10.49
C GLY A 161 -11.68 -4.80 -9.56
N LEU A 162 -10.51 -5.21 -10.07
CA LEU A 162 -9.45 -5.79 -9.23
C LEU A 162 -8.88 -4.78 -8.24
N LEU A 163 -8.65 -3.53 -8.66
CA LEU A 163 -8.21 -2.47 -7.75
C LEU A 163 -9.23 -2.18 -6.66
N LEU A 164 -10.52 -2.02 -7.01
CA LEU A 164 -11.60 -1.81 -6.04
C LEU A 164 -11.75 -2.99 -5.10
N SER A 165 -11.54 -4.23 -5.58
CA SER A 165 -11.53 -5.43 -4.73
C SER A 165 -10.40 -5.36 -3.70
N ASN A 166 -9.18 -4.96 -4.09
CA ASN A 166 -8.08 -4.81 -3.14
C ASN A 166 -8.35 -3.67 -2.14
N LEU A 167 -8.90 -2.53 -2.58
CA LEU A 167 -9.26 -1.43 -1.69
C LEU A 167 -10.37 -1.81 -0.70
N TRP A 168 -11.38 -2.56 -1.16
CA TRP A 168 -12.42 -3.09 -0.28
C TRP A 168 -11.85 -4.08 0.73
N HIS A 169 -10.95 -4.97 0.30
CA HIS A 169 -10.28 -5.91 1.20
C HIS A 169 -9.47 -5.17 2.27
N PHE A 170 -8.66 -4.18 1.88
CA PHE A 170 -7.94 -3.30 2.81
C PHE A 170 -8.89 -2.62 3.81
N TYR A 171 -10.07 -2.19 3.37
CA TYR A 171 -11.04 -1.55 4.25
C TYR A 171 -11.70 -2.55 5.22
N ALA A 172 -12.16 -3.69 4.72
CA ALA A 172 -12.99 -4.64 5.46
C ALA A 172 -12.21 -5.65 6.33
N GLU A 173 -11.00 -6.02 5.90
CA GLU A 173 -10.20 -7.09 6.49
C GLU A 173 -8.89 -6.57 7.08
N PRO A 174 -8.28 -7.25 8.06
CA PRO A 174 -7.04 -6.79 8.70
C PRO A 174 -5.83 -6.57 7.78
N PRO A 175 -5.55 -7.42 6.77
CA PRO A 175 -4.37 -7.26 5.94
C PRO A 175 -4.30 -5.91 5.25
N ILE A 176 -3.13 -5.30 5.35
CA ILE A 176 -2.80 -4.08 4.60
C ILE A 176 -1.97 -4.39 3.36
N SER A 177 -1.47 -5.63 3.23
CA SER A 177 -0.90 -6.15 2.00
C SER A 177 -1.99 -6.59 1.02
N ALA A 178 -1.65 -6.62 -0.28
CA ALA A 178 -2.59 -7.03 -1.32
C ALA A 178 -1.91 -7.69 -2.50
N PHE A 179 -2.52 -8.74 -3.04
CA PHE A 179 -2.11 -9.32 -4.32
C PHE A 179 -2.98 -8.80 -5.47
N ASN A 180 -2.34 -8.37 -6.55
CA ASN A 180 -3.02 -7.88 -7.74
C ASN A 180 -2.37 -8.44 -9.03
N HIS A 181 -3.18 -8.95 -9.95
CA HIS A 181 -2.70 -9.55 -11.20
C HIS A 181 -1.97 -8.57 -12.12
N PHE A 182 -2.33 -7.28 -12.10
CA PHE A 182 -1.59 -6.24 -12.82
C PHE A 182 -0.38 -5.77 -12.00
N ALA A 183 -0.62 -5.29 -10.77
CA ALA A 183 0.37 -4.50 -10.04
C ALA A 183 1.47 -5.30 -9.34
N GLY A 184 1.25 -6.56 -8.99
CA GLY A 184 2.20 -7.23 -8.11
C GLY A 184 1.63 -7.52 -6.73
N TYR A 185 2.54 -7.55 -5.78
CA TYR A 185 2.25 -7.60 -4.37
C TYR A 185 2.46 -6.20 -3.81
N TRP A 186 1.45 -5.64 -3.17
CA TRP A 186 1.58 -4.47 -2.30
C TRP A 186 1.99 -4.97 -0.92
N THR A 187 3.11 -4.48 -0.40
CA THR A 187 3.64 -4.96 0.87
C THR A 187 2.86 -4.50 2.08
N GLY A 188 2.16 -3.36 2.01
CA GLY A 188 1.48 -2.74 3.14
C GLY A 188 2.18 -1.48 3.60
N SER A 189 3.33 -1.63 4.26
CA SER A 189 4.12 -0.51 4.75
C SER A 189 5.13 -0.01 3.69
N VAL A 190 5.33 1.31 3.64
CA VAL A 190 6.40 1.96 2.85
C VAL A 190 7.69 2.11 3.69
N TYR A 191 7.65 1.69 4.96
CA TYR A 191 8.73 1.86 5.92
C TYR A 191 9.58 0.59 6.12
N ASP A 192 9.19 -0.54 5.51
CA ASP A 192 9.99 -1.75 5.57
C ASP A 192 11.24 -1.60 4.68
N ASP A 193 12.42 -1.68 5.31
CA ASP A 193 13.71 -1.45 4.65
C ASP A 193 14.08 -2.53 3.62
N THR A 194 13.51 -3.74 3.73
CA THR A 194 13.78 -4.84 2.81
C THR A 194 12.53 -5.61 2.43
N ILE A 195 12.17 -5.53 1.15
CA ILE A 195 11.04 -6.27 0.59
C ILE A 195 11.60 -7.52 -0.09
N THR A 196 11.39 -8.67 0.54
CA THR A 196 11.87 -9.96 0.04
C THR A 196 10.77 -10.69 -0.73
N VAL A 197 11.19 -11.48 -1.73
CA VAL A 197 10.26 -12.30 -2.50
C VAL A 197 9.90 -13.53 -1.68
N THR A 198 8.69 -13.55 -1.13
CA THR A 198 8.16 -14.69 -0.37
C THR A 198 7.67 -15.81 -1.30
N PRO A 199 7.62 -17.08 -0.83
CA PRO A 199 7.04 -18.18 -1.60
C PRO A 199 5.58 -17.93 -1.99
N VAL A 200 4.80 -17.26 -1.13
CA VAL A 200 3.39 -16.92 -1.42
C VAL A 200 3.32 -15.92 -2.57
N TRP A 201 4.18 -14.91 -2.58
CA TRP A 201 4.25 -13.97 -3.71
C TRP A 201 4.66 -14.67 -5.00
N ALA A 202 5.70 -15.52 -4.96
CA ALA A 202 6.12 -16.30 -6.12
C ALA A 202 4.99 -17.21 -6.65
N ARG A 203 4.25 -17.89 -5.76
CA ARG A 203 3.06 -18.69 -6.10
C ARG A 203 1.98 -17.84 -6.78
N PHE A 204 1.69 -16.65 -6.27
CA PHE A 204 0.71 -15.75 -6.89
C PHE A 204 1.18 -15.25 -8.27
N ARG A 205 2.48 -14.99 -8.45
CA ARG A 205 3.02 -14.60 -9.76
C ARG A 205 2.97 -15.74 -10.76
N LEU A 206 3.25 -16.97 -10.33
CA LEU A 206 3.05 -18.17 -11.16
C LEU A 206 1.58 -18.32 -11.57
N PHE A 207 0.65 -18.16 -10.63
CA PHE A 207 -0.79 -18.14 -10.90
C PHE A 207 -1.13 -17.10 -11.98
N THR A 208 -0.67 -15.86 -11.80
CA THR A 208 -0.91 -14.74 -12.72
C THR A 208 -0.37 -15.03 -14.12
N MET A 209 0.85 -15.58 -14.20
CA MET A 209 1.49 -15.93 -15.47
C MET A 209 0.72 -17.04 -16.21
N LEU A 210 0.38 -18.12 -15.50
CA LEU A 210 -0.38 -19.24 -16.08
C LEU A 210 -1.79 -18.81 -16.50
N LEU A 211 -2.43 -17.92 -15.73
CA LEU A 211 -3.72 -17.34 -16.10
C LEU A 211 -3.60 -16.51 -17.38
N GLY A 212 -2.52 -15.72 -17.52
CA GLY A 212 -2.21 -15.01 -18.77
C GLY A 212 -2.12 -15.93 -19.98
N PHE A 213 -1.35 -17.03 -19.87
CA PHE A 213 -1.25 -18.03 -20.95
C PHE A 213 -2.56 -18.76 -21.21
N ALA A 214 -3.33 -19.09 -20.18
CA ALA A 214 -4.63 -19.72 -20.33
C ALA A 214 -5.63 -18.82 -21.07
N LEU A 215 -5.58 -17.50 -20.84
CA LEU A 215 -6.38 -16.51 -21.58
C LEU A 215 -5.96 -16.44 -23.07
N VAL A 216 -4.66 -16.53 -23.37
CA VAL A 216 -4.18 -16.65 -24.77
C VAL A 216 -4.70 -17.93 -25.42
N GLY A 217 -4.64 -19.06 -24.72
CA GLY A 217 -5.19 -20.34 -25.18
C GLY A 217 -6.70 -20.27 -25.42
N GLY A 218 -7.43 -19.59 -24.53
CA GLY A 218 -8.86 -19.35 -24.68
C GLY A 218 -9.16 -18.47 -25.90
N ALA A 219 -8.38 -17.42 -26.13
CA ALA A 219 -8.48 -16.58 -27.32
C ALA A 219 -8.27 -17.41 -28.60
N ALA A 220 -7.30 -18.31 -28.61
CA ALA A 220 -7.06 -19.22 -29.72
C ALA A 220 -8.24 -20.19 -29.96
N CYS A 221 -8.84 -20.74 -28.91
CA CYS A 221 -9.98 -21.66 -29.03
C CYS A 221 -11.17 -21.02 -29.74
N ILE A 222 -11.46 -19.74 -29.47
CA ILE A 222 -12.54 -18.99 -30.14
C ILE A 222 -12.30 -18.89 -31.65
N ARG A 223 -11.04 -18.70 -32.06
CA ARG A 223 -10.68 -18.55 -33.48
C ARG A 223 -10.62 -19.88 -34.22
N VAL A 224 -10.25 -20.96 -33.53
CA VAL A 224 -10.07 -22.29 -34.13
C VAL A 224 -11.38 -23.07 -34.16
N PHE A 225 -12.16 -23.02 -33.09
CA PHE A 225 -13.41 -23.78 -32.95
C PHE A 225 -14.61 -22.84 -33.08
N PRO A 226 -15.35 -22.86 -34.20
CA PRO A 226 -16.48 -21.97 -34.38
C PRO A 226 -17.67 -22.36 -33.48
N GLY A 227 -18.51 -21.37 -33.18
CA GLY A 227 -19.76 -21.58 -32.44
C GLY A 227 -19.54 -21.96 -30.96
N ALA A 228 -20.58 -22.55 -30.34
CA ALA A 228 -20.64 -22.79 -28.90
C ALA A 228 -19.47 -23.59 -28.32
N LEU A 229 -18.84 -24.46 -29.11
CA LEU A 229 -17.69 -25.25 -28.68
C LEU A 229 -16.47 -24.36 -28.38
N GLY A 230 -16.14 -23.39 -29.25
CA GLY A 230 -15.05 -22.46 -29.00
C GLY A 230 -15.28 -21.61 -27.77
N TRP A 231 -16.54 -21.17 -27.56
CA TRP A 231 -16.93 -20.45 -26.35
C TRP A 231 -16.71 -21.29 -25.09
N ALA A 232 -17.21 -22.53 -25.07
CA ALA A 232 -17.04 -23.42 -23.93
C ALA A 232 -15.56 -23.69 -23.63
N LEU A 233 -14.77 -24.06 -24.65
CA LEU A 233 -13.34 -24.34 -24.50
C LEU A 233 -12.53 -23.11 -24.08
N SER A 234 -12.96 -21.91 -24.48
CA SER A 234 -12.25 -20.66 -24.13
C SER A 234 -12.19 -20.39 -22.63
N GLY A 235 -13.17 -20.88 -21.86
CA GLY A 235 -13.24 -20.71 -20.42
C GLY A 235 -12.54 -21.80 -19.61
N VAL A 236 -12.35 -23.00 -20.17
CA VAL A 236 -11.84 -24.17 -19.44
C VAL A 236 -10.46 -23.90 -18.83
N GLY A 237 -9.51 -23.40 -19.62
CA GLY A 237 -8.15 -23.12 -19.15
C GLY A 237 -8.09 -22.08 -18.03
N PRO A 238 -8.66 -20.87 -18.23
CA PRO A 238 -8.71 -19.86 -17.18
C PRO A 238 -9.40 -20.35 -15.90
N VAL A 239 -10.56 -20.99 -16.02
CA VAL A 239 -11.32 -21.50 -14.87
C VAL A 239 -10.53 -22.58 -14.13
N ALA A 240 -9.94 -23.55 -14.85
CA ALA A 240 -9.11 -24.59 -14.24
C ALA A 240 -7.89 -23.98 -13.52
N THR A 241 -7.29 -22.94 -14.09
CA THR A 241 -6.16 -22.23 -13.48
C THR A 241 -6.57 -21.53 -12.18
N VAL A 242 -7.71 -20.83 -12.18
CA VAL A 242 -8.25 -20.20 -10.96
C VAL A 242 -8.50 -21.27 -9.89
N ILE A 243 -9.26 -22.32 -10.23
CA ILE A 243 -9.58 -23.42 -9.29
C ILE A 243 -8.32 -24.05 -8.71
N ALA A 244 -7.33 -24.36 -9.55
CA ALA A 244 -6.09 -25.02 -9.14
C ALA A 244 -5.30 -24.19 -8.12
N PHE A 245 -5.28 -22.86 -8.24
CA PHE A 245 -4.53 -22.01 -7.30
C PHE A 245 -5.33 -21.65 -6.06
N THR A 246 -6.64 -21.43 -6.18
CA THR A 246 -7.50 -21.12 -5.03
C THR A 246 -7.75 -22.33 -4.13
N SER A 247 -7.63 -23.55 -4.65
CA SER A 247 -7.78 -24.78 -3.85
C SER A 247 -6.59 -25.07 -2.91
N HIS A 248 -5.44 -24.43 -3.14
CA HIS A 248 -4.23 -24.59 -2.32
C HIS A 248 -4.08 -23.47 -1.26
N GLY A 249 -5.17 -22.81 -0.91
CA GLY A 249 -5.23 -21.77 0.11
C GLY A 249 -5.36 -20.35 -0.45
N PRO A 250 -6.01 -19.44 0.31
CA PRO A 250 -6.27 -18.08 -0.13
C PRO A 250 -4.98 -17.28 -0.33
N PHE A 251 -5.08 -16.23 -1.13
CA PHE A 251 -4.05 -15.20 -1.22
C PHE A 251 -4.42 -13.97 -0.37
N ASP A 252 -5.71 -13.66 -0.30
CA ASP A 252 -6.27 -12.58 0.50
C ASP A 252 -6.77 -13.17 1.82
N LEU A 253 -5.99 -13.01 2.88
CA LEU A 253 -6.33 -13.52 4.21
C LEU A 253 -7.45 -12.68 4.84
N ARG A 254 -8.37 -13.33 5.53
CA ARG A 254 -9.43 -12.65 6.27
C ARG A 254 -9.14 -12.64 7.76
N ARG A 255 -9.91 -11.85 8.50
CA ARG A 255 -9.87 -11.82 9.96
C ARG A 255 -9.97 -13.21 10.58
N GLU A 256 -10.85 -14.05 10.05
CA GLU A 256 -11.05 -15.42 10.56
C GLU A 256 -9.82 -16.30 10.28
N ASP A 257 -9.16 -16.13 9.14
CA ASP A 257 -7.94 -16.86 8.81
C ASP A 257 -6.80 -16.48 9.77
N ILE A 258 -6.69 -15.20 10.11
CA ILE A 258 -5.70 -14.68 11.06
C ILE A 258 -6.00 -15.22 12.46
N ALA A 259 -7.24 -15.12 12.92
CA ALA A 259 -7.65 -15.66 14.21
C ALA A 259 -7.40 -17.18 14.30
N ALA A 260 -7.67 -17.92 13.22
CA ALA A 260 -7.40 -19.36 13.14
C ALA A 260 -5.90 -19.68 13.15
N ALA A 261 -5.08 -18.89 12.46
CA ALA A 261 -3.63 -19.04 12.43
C ALA A 261 -2.99 -18.79 13.80
N LEU A 262 -3.51 -17.83 14.56
CA LEU A 262 -3.10 -17.57 15.94
C LEU A 262 -3.61 -18.68 16.88
N GLY A 263 -4.87 -19.09 16.74
CA GLY A 263 -5.45 -20.27 17.40
C GLY A 263 -5.76 -20.09 18.90
N GLY A 264 -5.39 -18.98 19.53
CA GLY A 264 -5.79 -18.58 20.87
C GLY A 264 -6.80 -17.42 20.81
N THR A 265 -7.83 -17.48 21.66
CA THR A 265 -8.80 -16.38 21.82
C THR A 265 -9.21 -16.26 23.27
N LEU A 266 -9.29 -15.03 23.78
CA LEU A 266 -9.76 -14.70 25.12
C LEU A 266 -10.68 -13.48 25.01
N GLU A 267 -11.86 -13.56 25.60
CA GLU A 267 -12.85 -12.48 25.57
C GLU A 267 -13.02 -11.89 26.97
N THR A 268 -13.10 -10.56 27.03
CA THR A 268 -13.36 -9.79 28.25
C THR A 268 -14.64 -8.96 28.07
N GLU A 269 -14.91 -8.01 28.97
CA GLU A 269 -16.05 -7.10 28.84
C GLU A 269 -15.93 -6.25 27.57
N HIS A 270 -14.77 -5.65 27.32
CA HIS A 270 -14.58 -4.70 26.23
C HIS A 270 -13.74 -5.24 25.06
N PHE A 271 -13.14 -6.43 25.18
CA PHE A 271 -12.19 -6.94 24.19
C PHE A 271 -12.44 -8.37 23.72
N ILE A 272 -11.98 -8.64 22.50
CA ILE A 272 -11.71 -9.99 21.98
C ILE A 272 -10.22 -10.03 21.61
N LEU A 273 -9.43 -10.77 22.38
CA LEU A 273 -7.99 -10.91 22.18
C LEU A 273 -7.72 -12.16 21.35
N HIS A 274 -7.04 -12.00 20.21
CA HIS A 274 -6.53 -13.09 19.39
C HIS A 274 -5.01 -13.17 19.53
N PHE A 275 -4.49 -14.34 19.87
CA PHE A 275 -3.07 -14.54 20.19
C PHE A 275 -2.62 -15.97 19.85
N PRO A 276 -1.30 -16.22 19.65
CA PRO A 276 -0.76 -17.55 19.46
C PRO A 276 -1.20 -18.49 20.59
N LYS A 277 -1.74 -19.67 20.29
CA LYS A 277 -2.22 -20.64 21.30
C LYS A 277 -1.13 -21.07 22.31
N GLY A 278 0.15 -20.89 21.99
CA GLY A 278 1.28 -21.13 22.87
C GLY A 278 2.35 -20.06 22.71
N GLY A 279 3.41 -20.13 23.52
CA GLY A 279 4.51 -19.16 23.49
C GLY A 279 4.45 -18.10 24.60
N PRO A 280 5.43 -17.19 24.63
CA PRO A 280 5.50 -16.07 25.57
C PRO A 280 4.21 -15.26 25.71
N VAL A 281 3.52 -14.93 24.61
CA VAL A 281 2.26 -14.15 24.67
C VAL A 281 1.17 -14.94 25.37
N ALA A 282 0.99 -16.22 25.01
CA ALA A 282 -0.02 -17.09 25.62
C ALA A 282 0.14 -17.23 27.14
N ARG A 283 1.39 -17.31 27.63
CA ARG A 283 1.68 -17.47 29.07
C ARG A 283 1.26 -16.28 29.93
N ARG A 284 1.10 -15.10 29.32
CA ARG A 284 0.78 -13.85 30.02
C ARG A 284 -0.57 -13.27 29.61
N ILE A 285 -1.37 -14.01 28.84
CA ILE A 285 -2.58 -13.46 28.21
C ILE A 285 -3.60 -12.94 29.23
N GLU A 286 -3.75 -13.58 30.38
CA GLU A 286 -4.66 -13.11 31.44
C GLU A 286 -4.21 -11.76 32.01
N ALA A 287 -2.90 -11.58 32.22
CA ALA A 287 -2.34 -10.30 32.66
C ALA A 287 -2.45 -9.22 31.58
N LEU A 288 -2.26 -9.58 30.31
CA LEU A 288 -2.51 -8.67 29.19
C LEU A 288 -3.98 -8.29 29.10
N ALA A 289 -4.91 -9.22 29.28
CA ALA A 289 -6.34 -8.95 29.28
C ALA A 289 -6.73 -7.95 30.38
N ALA A 290 -6.18 -8.12 31.59
CA ALA A 290 -6.37 -7.15 32.67
C ALA A 290 -5.77 -5.77 32.35
N ASP A 291 -4.59 -5.71 31.72
CA ASP A 291 -3.98 -4.45 31.28
C ASP A 291 -4.82 -3.77 30.18
N HIS A 292 -5.40 -4.53 29.24
CA HIS A 292 -6.33 -3.98 28.23
C HIS A 292 -7.53 -3.30 28.90
N GLU A 293 -8.17 -3.98 29.86
CA GLU A 293 -9.30 -3.42 30.62
C GLU A 293 -8.89 -2.18 31.43
N LEU A 294 -7.70 -2.19 32.04
CA LEU A 294 -7.16 -1.03 32.75
C LEU A 294 -6.95 0.16 31.80
N ARG A 295 -6.29 -0.05 30.65
CA ARG A 295 -6.02 1.02 29.68
C ARG A 295 -7.30 1.56 29.05
N TRP A 296 -8.27 0.68 28.81
CA TRP A 296 -9.60 1.05 28.37
C TRP A 296 -10.31 1.94 29.41
N ALA A 297 -10.29 1.56 30.69
CA ALA A 297 -10.91 2.37 31.75
C ALA A 297 -10.22 3.74 31.90
N GLN A 298 -8.89 3.78 31.82
CA GLN A 298 -8.13 5.03 31.84
C GLN A 298 -8.55 5.96 30.69
N LEU A 299 -8.64 5.44 29.47
CA LEU A 299 -9.07 6.23 28.32
C LEU A 299 -10.53 6.65 28.42
N ARG A 300 -11.41 5.77 28.92
CA ARG A 300 -12.81 6.11 29.17
C ARG A 300 -12.93 7.28 30.14
N ASP A 301 -12.18 7.25 31.23
CA ASP A 301 -12.25 8.30 32.25
C ASP A 301 -11.62 9.61 31.75
N GLU A 302 -10.52 9.54 30.99
CA GLU A 302 -9.83 10.71 30.43
C GLU A 302 -10.61 11.37 29.28
N LEU A 303 -11.30 10.56 28.47
CA LEU A 303 -12.09 11.03 27.32
C LEU A 303 -13.58 11.10 27.60
N ASP A 304 -14.07 10.72 28.78
CA ASP A 304 -15.51 10.58 29.15
C ASP A 304 -16.35 9.99 27.99
N LEU A 305 -15.79 8.98 27.32
CA LEU A 305 -16.29 8.39 26.08
C LEU A 305 -15.87 6.93 26.05
N ALA A 306 -16.68 6.07 25.44
CA ALA A 306 -16.37 4.66 25.31
C ALA A 306 -16.67 4.18 23.88
N PRO A 307 -15.84 3.31 23.31
CA PRO A 307 -16.16 2.58 22.09
C PRO A 307 -17.49 1.85 22.18
N THR A 308 -18.30 1.94 21.13
CA THR A 308 -19.62 1.32 21.07
C THR A 308 -19.57 -0.18 20.75
N GLN A 309 -18.42 -0.67 20.30
CA GLN A 309 -18.17 -2.06 19.94
C GLN A 309 -17.03 -2.62 20.79
N LYS A 310 -17.03 -3.95 20.99
CA LYS A 310 -15.84 -4.62 21.54
C LYS A 310 -14.66 -4.44 20.60
N ILE A 311 -13.51 -4.14 21.17
CA ILE A 311 -12.26 -3.95 20.42
C ILE A 311 -11.60 -5.31 20.19
N ARG A 312 -11.20 -5.59 18.95
CA ARG A 312 -10.44 -6.79 18.62
C ARG A 312 -8.95 -6.48 18.71
N SER A 313 -8.24 -7.18 19.59
CA SER A 313 -6.80 -7.02 19.78
C SER A 313 -6.08 -8.25 19.27
N PHE A 314 -5.31 -8.10 18.20
CA PHE A 314 -4.47 -9.16 17.64
C PHE A 314 -3.04 -8.98 18.14
N ILE A 315 -2.57 -9.93 18.94
CA ILE A 315 -1.24 -9.91 19.56
C ILE A 315 -0.40 -11.02 18.93
N TYR A 316 0.50 -10.65 18.04
CA TYR A 316 1.40 -11.57 17.33
C TYR A 316 2.63 -11.87 18.19
N GLU A 317 3.24 -13.04 18.01
CA GLU A 317 4.48 -13.42 18.71
C GLU A 317 5.71 -12.64 18.21
N SER A 318 5.68 -12.20 16.94
CA SER A 318 6.83 -11.54 16.30
C SER A 318 6.41 -10.67 15.12
N GLU A 319 7.30 -9.74 14.74
CA GLU A 319 7.18 -8.94 13.52
C GLU A 319 7.05 -9.81 12.27
N THR A 320 7.82 -10.91 12.18
CA THR A 320 7.75 -11.85 11.05
C THR A 320 6.36 -12.48 10.94
N GLN A 321 5.79 -12.96 12.05
CA GLN A 321 4.45 -13.54 12.04
C GLN A 321 3.40 -12.52 11.58
N LYS A 322 3.47 -11.28 12.07
CA LYS A 322 2.55 -10.22 11.65
C LYS A 322 2.76 -9.84 10.19
N GLN A 323 4.00 -9.77 9.70
CA GLN A 323 4.30 -9.51 8.30
C GLN A 323 3.67 -10.56 7.38
N GLU A 324 3.77 -11.83 7.73
CA GLU A 324 3.20 -12.93 6.96
C GLU A 324 1.67 -12.91 6.92
N LEU A 325 1.03 -12.46 8.01
CA LEU A 325 -0.42 -12.48 8.15
C LEU A 325 -1.11 -11.20 7.64
N ILE A 326 -0.51 -10.02 7.81
CA ILE A 326 -1.16 -8.74 7.46
C ILE A 326 -0.30 -7.75 6.67
N GLY A 327 1.00 -7.99 6.47
CA GLY A 327 1.87 -7.12 5.66
C GLY A 327 2.43 -5.87 6.36
N ALA A 328 2.66 -5.91 7.67
CA ALA A 328 3.22 -4.76 8.38
C ALA A 328 4.04 -5.13 9.62
N GLY A 329 5.17 -5.81 9.45
CA GLY A 329 5.93 -6.46 10.52
C GLY A 329 6.34 -5.51 11.66
N ALA A 330 7.05 -4.43 11.35
CA ALA A 330 7.64 -3.55 12.36
C ALA A 330 6.64 -2.57 13.00
N THR A 331 5.60 -2.17 12.27
CA THR A 331 4.70 -1.07 12.69
C THR A 331 3.44 -1.58 13.36
N TYR A 332 3.12 -1.10 14.57
CA TYR A 332 1.81 -1.36 15.17
C TYR A 332 0.70 -0.63 14.40
N ILE A 333 -0.45 -1.27 14.32
CA ILE A 333 -1.56 -0.76 13.51
C ILE A 333 -2.80 -0.75 14.38
N ALA A 334 -3.44 0.42 14.45
CA ALA A 334 -4.85 0.53 14.75
C ALA A 334 -5.66 0.72 13.44
N LYS A 335 -6.82 0.08 13.36
CA LYS A 335 -7.84 0.33 12.33
C LYS A 335 -9.09 0.87 13.01
N PRO A 336 -9.18 2.19 13.26
CA PRO A 336 -10.29 2.80 14.01
C PRO A 336 -11.67 2.46 13.44
N TRP A 337 -11.81 2.42 12.12
CA TRP A 337 -13.07 2.08 11.44
C TRP A 337 -13.53 0.63 11.63
N SER A 338 -12.66 -0.26 12.11
CA SER A 338 -12.95 -1.66 12.39
C SER A 338 -12.79 -2.02 13.88
N TRP A 339 -12.51 -1.04 14.75
CA TRP A 339 -12.23 -1.25 16.18
C TRP A 339 -11.18 -2.34 16.43
N GLU A 340 -10.09 -2.26 15.68
CA GLU A 340 -9.02 -3.28 15.67
C GLU A 340 -7.67 -2.68 16.01
N ILE A 341 -6.87 -3.44 16.76
CA ILE A 341 -5.45 -3.17 17.01
C ILE A 341 -4.59 -4.40 16.74
N HIS A 342 -3.38 -4.19 16.24
CA HIS A 342 -2.42 -5.21 15.82
C HIS A 342 -1.04 -4.93 16.40
N LEU A 343 -0.63 -5.77 17.36
CA LEU A 343 0.52 -5.58 18.24
C LEU A 343 1.47 -6.79 18.17
N ASN A 344 2.77 -6.58 18.40
CA ASN A 344 3.76 -7.67 18.46
C ASN A 344 4.30 -7.84 19.87
N ASN A 345 4.43 -9.09 20.32
CA ASN A 345 5.05 -9.51 21.58
C ASN A 345 4.78 -8.53 22.73
N LEU A 346 3.50 -8.22 22.93
CA LEU A 346 3.10 -7.16 23.85
C LEU A 346 3.47 -7.54 25.29
N GLU A 347 4.16 -6.62 25.97
CA GLU A 347 4.49 -6.73 27.38
C GLU A 347 3.42 -6.03 28.24
N VAL A 348 3.16 -6.57 29.44
CA VAL A 348 2.19 -6.00 30.38
C VAL A 348 2.69 -4.63 30.85
N GLY A 349 1.81 -3.63 30.82
CA GLY A 349 2.11 -2.27 31.23
C GLY A 349 2.76 -1.42 30.14
N ALA A 350 2.96 -1.95 28.92
CA ALA A 350 3.53 -1.19 27.81
C ALA A 350 2.63 -0.01 27.41
N GLY A 351 3.20 1.21 27.36
CA GLY A 351 2.46 2.44 27.00
C GLY A 351 1.81 2.36 25.61
N VAL A 352 2.44 1.59 24.70
CA VAL A 352 1.95 1.41 23.34
C VAL A 352 0.55 0.79 23.27
N LEU A 353 0.13 0.01 24.27
CA LEU A 353 -1.25 -0.47 24.33
C LEU A 353 -2.23 0.69 24.47
N LYS A 354 -1.98 1.62 25.41
CA LYS A 354 -2.82 2.81 25.59
C LYS A 354 -2.78 3.70 24.33
N HIS A 355 -1.63 3.77 23.65
CA HIS A 355 -1.48 4.47 22.39
C HIS A 355 -2.39 3.92 21.28
N GLU A 356 -2.31 2.62 20.98
CA GLU A 356 -3.14 2.03 19.92
C GLU A 356 -4.64 2.05 20.29
N LEU A 357 -4.98 1.93 21.57
CA LEU A 357 -6.35 2.08 22.04
C LEU A 357 -6.87 3.50 21.86
N ALA A 358 -6.03 4.53 22.03
CA ALA A 358 -6.43 5.91 21.81
C ALA A 358 -6.91 6.13 20.36
N HIS A 359 -6.26 5.51 19.37
CA HIS A 359 -6.74 5.54 17.98
C HIS A 359 -8.15 4.95 17.83
N VAL A 360 -8.46 3.84 18.52
CA VAL A 360 -9.79 3.23 18.50
C VAL A 360 -10.83 4.06 19.26
N PHE A 361 -10.47 4.71 20.37
CA PHE A 361 -11.35 5.66 21.05
C PHE A 361 -11.65 6.89 20.18
N GLY A 362 -10.64 7.38 19.45
CA GLY A 362 -10.81 8.45 18.46
C GLY A 362 -11.84 8.12 17.38
N ALA A 363 -12.10 6.83 17.13
CA ALA A 363 -13.11 6.39 16.17
C ALA A 363 -14.54 6.85 16.52
N GLU A 364 -14.82 7.09 17.80
CA GLU A 364 -16.14 7.57 18.25
C GLU A 364 -16.28 9.10 18.09
N LEU A 365 -15.18 9.80 17.79
CA LEU A 365 -15.15 11.25 17.60
C LEU A 365 -15.18 11.64 16.11
N ALA A 366 -14.54 10.85 15.24
CA ALA A 366 -14.41 11.16 13.83
C ALA A 366 -15.50 10.54 12.96
N THR A 367 -16.15 11.37 12.14
CA THR A 367 -17.29 10.98 11.28
C THR A 367 -16.90 10.44 9.91
N GLY A 368 -15.62 10.55 9.53
CA GLY A 368 -15.11 10.12 8.22
C GLY A 368 -15.07 8.60 8.03
N LEU A 369 -14.86 8.17 6.78
CA LEU A 369 -14.82 6.74 6.40
C LEU A 369 -13.80 5.93 7.21
N LEU A 370 -12.61 6.50 7.42
CA LEU A 370 -11.53 5.87 8.20
C LEU A 370 -11.62 6.17 9.70
N LYS A 371 -12.65 6.88 10.15
CA LYS A 371 -12.83 7.34 11.53
C LYS A 371 -11.58 7.98 12.14
N VAL A 372 -10.91 8.81 11.35
CA VAL A 372 -9.78 9.66 11.74
C VAL A 372 -9.88 11.01 11.04
N PRO A 373 -9.23 12.07 11.57
CA PRO A 373 -9.09 13.34 10.86
C PRO A 373 -8.52 13.15 9.46
N THR A 374 -9.19 13.66 8.42
CA THR A 374 -8.74 13.55 7.03
C THR A 374 -8.82 14.86 6.26
N SER A 375 -7.92 15.01 5.29
CA SER A 375 -8.01 15.97 4.19
C SER A 375 -8.63 15.29 2.98
N PHE A 376 -9.51 16.00 2.25
CA PHE A 376 -10.18 15.50 1.04
C PHE A 376 -10.79 14.08 1.21
N VAL A 377 -11.40 13.82 2.36
CA VAL A 377 -12.11 12.57 2.73
C VAL A 377 -11.20 11.35 2.99
N PHE A 378 -10.04 11.24 2.35
CA PHE A 378 -9.24 10.00 2.37
C PHE A 378 -7.82 10.13 2.91
N PHE A 379 -7.23 11.33 2.98
CA PHE A 379 -5.83 11.49 3.40
C PHE A 379 -5.75 11.78 4.91
N PRO A 380 -5.29 10.84 5.76
CA PRO A 380 -5.23 11.08 7.20
C PRO A 380 -4.31 12.25 7.52
N LYS A 381 -4.75 13.14 8.41
CA LYS A 381 -3.90 14.20 8.96
C LYS A 381 -3.07 13.62 10.10
N MET A 382 -1.99 12.91 9.74
CA MET A 382 -1.22 12.08 10.67
C MET A 382 -0.74 12.81 11.93
N ALA A 383 -0.44 14.11 11.86
CA ALA A 383 -0.09 14.89 13.06
C ALA A 383 -1.19 14.91 14.12
N PHE A 384 -2.45 14.98 13.70
CA PHE A 384 -3.59 14.92 14.63
C PHE A 384 -3.87 13.50 15.08
N VAL A 385 -3.77 12.51 14.18
CA VAL A 385 -3.98 11.10 14.50
C VAL A 385 -2.99 10.63 15.57
N GLU A 386 -1.70 10.78 15.28
CA GLU A 386 -0.61 10.31 16.15
C GLU A 386 -0.44 11.21 17.36
N GLY A 387 -0.59 12.53 17.19
CA GLY A 387 -0.53 13.46 18.31
C GLY A 387 -1.64 13.21 19.33
N PHE A 388 -2.85 12.83 18.90
CA PHE A 388 -3.95 12.49 19.81
C PHE A 388 -3.60 11.26 20.66
N ALA A 389 -3.07 10.22 20.02
CA ALA A 389 -2.66 9.02 20.72
C ALA A 389 -1.49 9.27 21.69
N VAL A 390 -0.48 10.07 21.31
CA VAL A 390 0.60 10.48 22.22
C VAL A 390 0.08 11.35 23.37
N ALA A 391 -0.85 12.26 23.11
CA ALA A 391 -1.42 13.14 24.13
C ALA A 391 -2.14 12.34 25.22
N LEU A 392 -2.83 11.25 24.86
CA LEU A 392 -3.56 10.40 25.80
C LEU A 392 -2.71 9.29 26.41
N GLU A 393 -1.69 8.81 25.72
CA GLU A 393 -0.77 7.80 26.26
C GLU A 393 -0.02 8.28 27.51
N GLY A 394 0.37 9.56 27.53
CA GLY A 394 1.15 10.16 28.61
C GLY A 394 2.66 9.94 28.42
N SER A 395 3.39 9.68 29.50
CA SER A 395 4.85 9.51 29.46
C SER A 395 5.26 8.11 29.02
N ARG A 396 5.93 8.00 27.87
CA ARG A 396 6.57 6.77 27.37
C ARG A 396 7.88 6.42 28.05
N SER A 397 8.55 7.43 28.61
CA SER A 397 9.87 7.29 29.23
C SER A 397 9.94 8.20 30.46
N ARG A 398 11.17 8.48 30.91
CA ARG A 398 11.42 9.38 32.03
C ARG A 398 10.84 10.78 31.83
N LEU A 399 10.75 11.25 30.58
CA LEU A 399 10.23 12.56 30.24
C LEU A 399 8.84 12.46 29.59
N THR A 400 7.98 13.42 29.92
CA THR A 400 6.68 13.66 29.27
C THR A 400 6.88 14.19 27.83
N PRO A 401 5.84 14.14 26.97
CA PRO A 401 5.89 14.78 25.65
C PRO A 401 6.20 16.28 25.72
N HIS A 402 5.70 16.99 26.74
CA HIS A 402 6.04 18.39 26.99
C HIS A 402 7.53 18.59 27.29
N GLN A 403 8.09 17.77 28.18
CA GLN A 403 9.50 17.83 28.55
C GLN A 403 10.42 17.50 27.37
N TRP A 404 10.12 16.45 26.59
CA TRP A 404 10.88 16.15 25.38
C TRP A 404 10.80 17.28 24.35
N SER A 405 9.63 17.89 24.18
CA SER A 405 9.47 19.03 23.28
C SER A 405 10.31 20.22 23.74
N ALA A 406 10.27 20.54 25.03
CA ALA A 406 11.06 21.60 25.65
C ALA A 406 12.57 21.36 25.51
N ALA A 407 13.04 20.13 25.72
CA ALA A 407 14.45 19.76 25.55
C ALA A 407 14.90 19.88 24.08
N MET A 408 14.12 19.35 23.13
CA MET A 408 14.42 19.48 21.70
C MET A 408 14.47 20.94 21.23
N ARG A 409 13.59 21.79 21.78
CA ARG A 409 13.58 23.23 21.50
C ARG A 409 14.80 23.93 22.10
N ALA A 410 15.15 23.64 23.35
CA ALA A 410 16.34 24.20 24.00
C ALA A 410 17.64 23.86 23.24
N GLN A 411 17.72 22.65 22.66
CA GLN A 411 18.85 22.22 21.84
C GLN A 411 18.80 22.74 20.39
N GLY A 412 17.73 23.42 19.96
CA GLY A 412 17.57 23.91 18.60
C GLY A 412 17.38 22.82 17.54
N ILE A 413 16.96 21.62 17.95
CA ILE A 413 16.78 20.44 17.06
C ILE A 413 15.31 20.08 16.80
N ALA A 414 14.37 20.85 17.37
CA ALA A 414 12.94 20.71 17.16
C ALA A 414 12.55 21.22 15.76
N PRO A 415 12.00 20.37 14.86
CA PRO A 415 11.43 20.85 13.61
C PRO A 415 10.22 21.77 13.87
N PRO A 416 9.92 22.74 12.98
CA PRO A 416 8.77 23.62 13.14
C PRO A 416 7.45 22.85 13.16
N LEU A 417 6.63 23.08 14.19
CA LEU A 417 5.34 22.39 14.33
C LEU A 417 4.37 22.73 13.20
N SER A 418 4.40 23.96 12.68
CA SER A 418 3.60 24.37 11.51
C SER A 418 3.89 23.55 10.26
N THR A 419 5.12 23.04 10.10
CA THR A 419 5.49 22.09 9.05
C THR A 419 4.94 20.69 9.35
N ILE A 420 5.04 20.24 10.61
CA ILE A 420 4.55 18.91 11.02
C ILE A 420 3.02 18.78 10.87
N LEU A 421 2.26 19.84 11.17
CA LEU A 421 0.80 19.82 11.04
C LEU A 421 0.32 19.71 9.57
N ARG A 422 1.20 19.95 8.59
CA ARG A 422 0.92 19.71 7.17
C ARG A 422 1.15 18.25 6.81
N ALA A 423 0.30 17.70 5.95
CA ALA A 423 0.33 16.28 5.58
C ALA A 423 1.70 15.85 5.00
N GLU A 424 2.31 16.70 4.17
CA GLU A 424 3.60 16.43 3.55
C GLU A 424 4.75 16.51 4.56
N GLY A 425 4.66 17.42 5.54
CA GLY A 425 5.72 17.65 6.52
C GLY A 425 5.79 16.57 7.59
N PHE A 426 4.66 15.94 7.96
CA PHE A 426 4.65 14.80 8.87
C PHE A 426 5.38 13.59 8.30
N LEU A 427 5.10 13.25 7.03
CA LEU A 427 5.71 12.10 6.34
C LEU A 427 7.20 12.30 6.02
N GLY A 428 7.64 13.55 5.84
CA GLY A 428 9.03 13.91 5.56
C GLY A 428 9.94 14.08 6.78
N THR A 429 9.39 14.06 8.00
CA THR A 429 10.13 14.27 9.26
C THR A 429 10.40 12.93 9.96
N HIS A 430 11.52 12.81 10.69
CA HIS A 430 11.79 11.63 11.52
C HIS A 430 10.63 11.39 12.51
N SER A 431 9.99 10.23 12.41
CA SER A 431 8.69 9.93 13.07
C SER A 431 8.69 10.27 14.56
N GLY A 432 9.71 9.84 15.32
CA GLY A 432 9.76 10.11 16.76
C GLY A 432 9.65 11.59 17.17
N LYS A 433 10.25 12.53 16.41
CA LYS A 433 10.19 13.97 16.73
C LYS A 433 8.83 14.55 16.41
N ALA A 434 8.28 14.22 15.25
CA ALA A 434 6.97 14.69 14.81
C ALA A 434 5.85 14.24 15.77
N TYR A 435 5.88 12.97 16.18
CA TYR A 435 4.90 12.39 17.11
C TYR A 435 4.97 13.10 18.46
N THR A 436 6.17 13.34 18.98
CA THR A 436 6.38 13.98 20.30
C THR A 436 5.89 15.43 20.32
N LEU A 437 6.24 16.23 19.29
CA LEU A 437 5.84 17.63 19.21
C LEU A 437 4.32 17.77 18.99
N ALA A 438 3.75 16.96 18.09
CA ALA A 438 2.31 16.96 17.86
C ALA A 438 1.53 16.49 19.10
N GLY A 439 2.04 15.46 19.79
CA GLY A 439 1.44 14.97 21.03
C GLY A 439 1.49 15.96 22.18
N SER A 440 2.62 16.64 22.34
CA SER A 440 2.76 17.77 23.27
C SER A 440 1.78 18.89 22.95
N PHE A 441 1.66 19.28 21.69
CA PHE A 441 0.71 20.33 21.28
C PHE A 441 -0.75 19.95 21.57
N LEU A 442 -1.14 18.74 21.20
CA LEU A 442 -2.50 18.26 21.44
C LEU A 442 -2.79 18.07 22.93
N ARG A 443 -1.81 17.64 23.73
CA ARG A 443 -1.92 17.59 25.19
C ARG A 443 -2.12 18.98 25.79
N PHE A 444 -1.39 19.99 25.32
CA PHE A 444 -1.57 21.37 25.75
C PHE A 444 -2.99 21.89 25.44
N LEU A 445 -3.55 21.56 24.29
CA LEU A 445 -4.92 21.93 23.96
C LEU A 445 -5.93 21.22 24.87
N LEU A 446 -5.74 19.93 25.15
CA LEU A 446 -6.58 19.21 26.12
C LEU A 446 -6.54 19.88 27.51
N GLU A 447 -5.35 20.20 28.00
CA GLU A 447 -5.16 20.76 29.35
C GLU A 447 -5.63 22.22 29.48
N THR A 448 -5.48 23.04 28.43
CA THR A 448 -5.77 24.48 28.51
C THR A 448 -7.11 24.88 27.92
N ARG A 449 -7.66 24.10 26.98
CA ARG A 449 -8.93 24.41 26.28
C ARG A 449 -10.06 23.45 26.65
N GLY A 450 -9.76 22.38 27.38
CA GLY A 450 -10.74 21.44 27.93
C GLY A 450 -11.16 20.33 26.95
N LEU A 451 -11.79 19.30 27.53
CA LEU A 451 -12.10 18.05 26.84
C LEU A 451 -13.07 18.22 25.67
N ASP A 452 -14.10 19.05 25.80
CA ASP A 452 -15.13 19.17 24.74
C ASP A 452 -14.57 19.73 23.43
N ARG A 453 -13.72 20.76 23.52
CA ARG A 453 -13.05 21.32 22.34
C ARG A 453 -12.00 20.36 21.79
N PHE A 454 -11.29 19.64 22.67
CA PHE A 454 -10.33 18.62 22.26
C PHE A 454 -10.99 17.48 21.47
N ARG A 455 -12.15 16.98 21.94
CA ARG A 455 -12.96 15.99 21.22
C ARG A 455 -13.44 16.51 19.86
N ALA A 456 -13.95 17.75 19.81
CA ALA A 456 -14.40 18.37 18.58
C ALA A 456 -13.27 18.54 17.54
N LEU A 457 -12.05 18.86 17.99
CA LEU A 457 -10.88 18.96 17.13
C LEU A 457 -10.63 17.64 16.37
N TYR A 458 -10.81 16.49 17.03
CA TYR A 458 -10.48 15.18 16.46
C TYR A 458 -11.41 14.76 15.31
N ASP A 459 -12.58 15.37 15.12
CA ASP A 459 -13.44 15.03 13.97
C ASP A 459 -12.73 15.36 12.64
N ARG A 460 -12.13 16.56 12.54
CA ARG A 460 -11.59 17.08 11.26
C ARG A 460 -10.14 17.52 11.32
N GLY A 461 -9.56 17.66 12.51
CA GLY A 461 -8.26 18.32 12.69
C GLY A 461 -8.30 19.76 12.14
N ASP A 462 -9.36 20.50 12.48
CA ASP A 462 -9.57 21.90 12.11
C ASP A 462 -9.38 22.79 13.34
N LEU A 463 -8.18 23.36 13.49
CA LEU A 463 -7.81 24.18 14.64
C LEU A 463 -8.60 25.49 14.66
N GLU A 464 -8.61 26.23 13.55
CA GLU A 464 -9.29 27.51 13.45
C GLU A 464 -10.80 27.38 13.65
N GLY A 465 -11.42 26.39 13.00
CA GLY A 465 -12.86 26.13 13.17
C GLY A 465 -13.25 25.71 14.58
N THR A 466 -12.36 25.04 15.31
CA THR A 466 -12.64 24.52 16.67
C THR A 466 -12.38 25.56 17.77
N TYR A 467 -11.28 26.29 17.66
CA TYR A 467 -10.84 27.21 18.72
C TYR A 467 -11.17 28.68 18.42
N GLY A 468 -11.43 29.04 17.16
CA GLY A 468 -11.60 30.43 16.74
C GLY A 468 -10.30 31.24 16.76
N GLU A 469 -9.16 30.55 16.81
CA GLU A 469 -7.81 31.11 16.91
C GLU A 469 -6.99 30.61 15.72
N ASP A 470 -6.14 31.47 15.17
CA ASP A 470 -5.21 31.13 14.10
C ASP A 470 -4.24 30.01 14.54
N GLN A 471 -3.91 29.11 13.61
CA GLN A 471 -3.02 27.98 13.92
C GLN A 471 -1.67 28.44 14.47
N ASP A 472 -1.05 29.48 13.90
CA ASP A 472 0.27 29.95 14.32
C ASP A 472 0.20 30.64 15.70
N ALA A 473 -0.95 31.26 16.03
CA ALA A 473 -1.18 31.79 17.38
C ALA A 473 -1.24 30.69 18.44
N LEU A 474 -1.97 29.59 18.17
CA LEU A 474 -2.04 28.43 19.06
C LEU A 474 -0.67 27.76 19.22
N ILE A 475 0.11 27.65 18.13
CA ILE A 475 1.49 27.14 18.19
C ILE A 475 2.35 28.05 19.08
N ALA A 476 2.31 29.36 18.88
CA ALA A 476 3.11 30.30 19.68
C ALA A 476 2.74 30.29 21.18
N GLU A 477 1.48 30.02 21.52
CA GLU A 477 1.07 29.79 22.91
C GLU A 477 1.64 28.51 23.49
N TRP A 478 1.55 27.41 22.74
CA TRP A 478 2.15 26.15 23.14
C TRP A 478 3.67 26.26 23.30
N GLU A 479 4.36 26.95 22.39
CA GLU A 479 5.80 27.19 22.48
C GLU A 479 6.16 27.91 23.78
N ARG A 480 5.45 28.99 24.11
CA ARG A 480 5.63 29.70 25.40
C ARG A 480 5.33 28.80 26.59
N PHE A 481 4.36 27.89 26.48
CA PHE A 481 4.03 26.95 27.55
C PHE A 481 5.15 25.92 27.78
N VAL A 482 5.71 25.33 26.72
CA VAL A 482 6.77 24.31 26.88
C VAL A 482 8.13 24.92 27.22
N ASP A 483 8.37 26.18 26.85
CA ASP A 483 9.60 26.90 27.18
C ASP A 483 9.59 27.43 28.64
N ASP A 484 8.42 27.44 29.30
CA ASP A 484 8.26 27.86 30.69
C ASP A 484 8.67 26.74 31.68
N ARG A 485 9.82 26.91 32.33
CA ARG A 485 10.41 25.93 33.27
C ARG A 485 9.62 25.74 34.55
N GLU A 486 8.76 26.69 34.93
CA GLU A 486 7.86 26.50 36.08
C GLU A 486 6.73 25.53 35.74
N LYS A 487 6.27 25.55 34.48
CA LYS A 487 5.21 24.66 33.98
C LYS A 487 5.75 23.32 33.51
N VAL A 488 6.91 23.31 32.85
CA VAL A 488 7.57 22.12 32.29
C VAL A 488 8.98 22.01 32.88
N PRO A 489 9.11 21.41 34.08
CA PRO A 489 10.41 21.30 34.74
C PRO A 489 11.33 20.33 33.97
N LEU A 490 12.57 20.76 33.75
CA LEU A 490 13.66 19.95 33.20
C LEU A 490 14.88 20.06 34.13
N THR A 491 15.59 18.94 34.31
CA THR A 491 16.90 18.94 34.95
C THR A 491 18.01 19.23 33.92
N ALA A 492 19.21 19.61 34.38
CA ALA A 492 20.35 19.82 33.49
C ALA A 492 20.76 18.54 32.72
N GLU A 493 20.48 17.35 33.26
CA GLU A 493 20.67 16.06 32.58
C GLU A 493 19.62 15.82 31.49
N ASP A 494 18.46 16.48 31.56
CA ASP A 494 17.37 16.35 30.57
C ASP A 494 17.62 17.23 29.33
N GLU A 495 18.44 18.27 29.50
CA GLU A 495 18.79 19.25 28.46
C GLU A 495 20.06 18.87 27.69
N ALA A 496 20.87 17.95 28.22
CA ALA A 496 22.08 17.40 27.59
C ALA A 496 21.73 16.27 26.63
#